data_AF-M5DP56-F1
#
_entry.id   AF-M5DP56-F1
#
_cell.length_a   1.000
_cell.length_b   1.000
_cell.length_c   1.000
_cell.angle_alpha   90.00
_cell.angle_beta   90.00
_cell.angle_gamma   90.00
#
_symmetry.space_group_name_H-M   'P 1'
#
loop_
_entity.id
_entity.type
_entity.pdbx_description
1 polymer ?
#
loop_
_entity_poly.entity_id
_entity_poly.type
_entity_poly.pdbx_seq_one_letter_code
_entity_poly.pdbx_strand_id
1 'polypeptide(L)'
;MKRRNFLQLMAATGMTAHMPLWSPKAHAASALDKYLVVVNASGGWDPTSLCDPKGLNQAYPDQSDRHEGSTNSVEIDPTKQIGDIRWSAVPETASNNVDVLTRITEQFDGFFTTYANRMTVINGIDTGTNNHDSGNRAIWSGNLDAGYPSISAYYAATVAPNLPMAFISNGGYDFTDSLVPRARASNADFIDQLADPNKYYNDIGFLYRDSTRTINQYDRVKEARAARLARQIENETLPLRRKQLSQLFGIRSEESNLGQLSVHLDDIKANVIPDENWHENRSDSLKNQAQVVVAAFKSNLAASANLNIGGFDTHGNHDSSAYPQLGDLLEGVHYLMAALEFAGIANKTTVVIGSDFGRTPYYNSGNGKDHWPVTSMMVIHPTATGGRVFGASTSDFNSQTINLQTGIAGTGANDLILTPEHVNYSLRTLLGVNNNVLAESYPLASDAFNIFA
;
A
#
# COMPACT_ATOMS: atom_id res chain seq x y z
N MET A 1 64.27 4.33 -36.02
CA MET A 1 63.09 4.63 -35.17
C MET A 1 63.45 5.74 -34.19
N LYS A 2 62.72 6.86 -34.19
CA LYS A 2 63.07 8.08 -33.43
C LYS A 2 62.78 7.87 -31.94
N ARG A 3 63.83 7.93 -31.08
CA ARG A 3 63.76 7.77 -29.60
C ARG A 3 62.65 8.61 -28.91
N ARG A 4 62.26 9.73 -29.51
CA ARG A 4 61.17 10.60 -29.02
C ARG A 4 59.78 9.96 -29.12
N ASN A 5 59.54 9.13 -30.13
CA ASN A 5 58.25 8.43 -30.29
C ASN A 5 58.14 7.24 -29.34
N PHE A 6 59.26 6.60 -28.99
CA PHE A 6 59.28 5.49 -28.03
C PHE A 6 58.98 5.96 -26.60
N LEU A 7 59.51 7.11 -26.19
CA LEU A 7 59.23 7.70 -24.88
C LEU A 7 57.79 8.27 -24.77
N GLN A 8 57.24 8.80 -25.86
CA GLN A 8 55.82 9.21 -25.90
C GLN A 8 54.87 8.01 -25.84
N LEU A 9 55.24 6.88 -26.47
CA LEU A 9 54.45 5.65 -26.40
C LEU A 9 54.48 5.04 -24.99
N MET A 10 55.64 5.05 -24.31
CA MET A 10 55.78 4.58 -22.93
C MET A 10 55.06 5.47 -21.91
N ALA A 11 55.01 6.79 -22.12
CA ALA A 11 54.21 7.71 -21.30
C ALA A 11 52.69 7.49 -21.48
N ALA A 12 52.26 7.11 -22.69
CA ALA A 12 50.86 6.79 -22.98
C ALA A 12 50.45 5.40 -22.45
N THR A 13 51.35 4.40 -22.47
CA THR A 13 51.06 3.06 -21.92
C THR A 13 51.26 2.95 -20.41
N GLY A 14 52.07 3.81 -19.79
CA GLY A 14 52.26 3.82 -18.33
C GLY A 14 51.03 4.30 -17.56
N MET A 15 50.15 5.09 -18.19
CA MET A 15 48.92 5.60 -17.55
C MET A 15 47.71 4.68 -17.72
N THR A 16 47.78 3.62 -18.53
CA THR A 16 46.65 2.70 -18.76
C THR A 16 46.72 1.42 -17.93
N ALA A 17 47.83 1.14 -17.24
CA ALA A 17 48.03 -0.12 -16.51
C ALA A 17 47.67 -0.08 -15.00
N HIS A 18 47.20 1.05 -14.47
CA HIS A 18 46.89 1.21 -13.03
C HIS A 18 45.49 1.76 -12.73
N MET A 19 44.56 1.73 -13.69
CA MET A 19 43.15 1.77 -13.30
C MET A 19 42.74 0.34 -12.95
N PRO A 20 42.37 0.04 -11.69
CA PRO A 20 41.69 -1.21 -11.44
C PRO A 20 40.42 -1.19 -12.29
N LEU A 21 40.36 -2.06 -13.29
CA LEU A 21 39.13 -2.46 -13.99
C LEU A 21 38.27 -3.26 -13.00
N TRP A 22 37.91 -2.61 -11.89
CA TRP A 22 36.84 -3.04 -11.04
C TRP A 22 35.77 -2.00 -11.23
N SER A 23 34.87 -2.29 -12.18
CA SER A 23 33.54 -1.72 -12.13
C SER A 23 33.09 -1.89 -10.68
N PRO A 24 32.78 -0.81 -9.94
CA PRO A 24 32.08 -1.00 -8.70
C PRO A 24 30.86 -1.79 -9.10
N LYS A 25 30.76 -3.05 -8.65
CA LYS A 25 29.44 -3.62 -8.49
C LYS A 25 28.81 -2.66 -7.51
N ALA A 26 28.06 -1.69 -8.05
CA ALA A 26 27.05 -1.01 -7.29
C ALA A 26 26.32 -2.18 -6.64
N HIS A 27 26.43 -2.30 -5.33
CA HIS A 27 25.39 -2.98 -4.59
C HIS A 27 24.18 -2.05 -4.69
N ALA A 28 23.65 -1.87 -5.90
CA ALA A 28 22.23 -1.62 -6.05
C ALA A 28 21.64 -2.76 -5.23
N ALA A 29 20.98 -2.42 -4.12
CA ALA A 29 20.10 -3.38 -3.48
C ALA A 29 19.31 -4.01 -4.64
N SER A 30 19.43 -5.33 -4.80
CA SER A 30 18.74 -6.03 -5.88
C SER A 30 17.29 -5.60 -5.82
N ALA A 31 16.71 -5.22 -6.97
CA ALA A 31 15.32 -4.82 -7.02
C ALA A 31 14.47 -5.85 -6.27
N LEU A 32 13.62 -5.38 -5.35
CA LEU A 32 12.84 -6.28 -4.52
C LEU A 32 11.99 -7.22 -5.39
N ASP A 33 11.86 -8.46 -4.91
CA ASP A 33 11.06 -9.47 -5.60
C ASP A 33 9.57 -9.30 -5.33
N LYS A 34 9.21 -8.69 -4.20
CA LYS A 34 7.84 -8.44 -3.77
C LYS A 34 7.69 -7.06 -3.11
N TYR A 35 6.53 -6.45 -3.27
CA TYR A 35 6.12 -5.23 -2.60
C TYR A 35 4.76 -5.44 -1.91
N LEU A 36 4.50 -4.66 -0.86
CA LEU A 36 3.22 -4.67 -0.15
C LEU A 36 2.62 -3.27 -0.13
N VAL A 37 1.36 -3.16 -0.54
CA VAL A 37 0.57 -1.95 -0.36
C VAL A 37 -0.65 -2.27 0.49
N VAL A 38 -0.83 -1.54 1.57
CA VAL A 38 -2.06 -1.54 2.37
C VAL A 38 -2.85 -0.29 2.04
N VAL A 39 -4.13 -0.44 1.74
CA VAL A 39 -5.08 0.65 1.51
C VAL A 39 -6.12 0.63 2.62
N ASN A 40 -6.02 1.61 3.51
CA ASN A 40 -6.90 1.72 4.66
C ASN A 40 -8.10 2.63 4.34
N ALA A 41 -9.29 2.05 4.36
CA ALA A 41 -10.57 2.72 4.36
C ALA A 41 -10.92 3.15 5.79
N SER A 42 -10.36 4.28 6.24
CA SER A 42 -10.47 4.76 7.62
C SER A 42 -11.90 5.06 8.04
N GLY A 43 -12.33 4.45 9.14
CA GLY A 43 -13.57 4.75 9.82
C GLY A 43 -14.61 3.66 9.69
N GLY A 44 -14.24 2.38 9.59
CA GLY A 44 -15.16 1.25 9.55
C GLY A 44 -16.07 1.26 8.32
N TRP A 45 -15.57 0.84 7.16
CA TRP A 45 -16.39 0.69 5.95
C TRP A 45 -17.57 -0.27 6.15
N ASP A 46 -18.52 -0.30 5.21
CA ASP A 46 -19.61 -1.27 5.24
C ASP A 46 -19.40 -2.36 4.18
N PRO A 47 -18.90 -3.56 4.55
CA PRO A 47 -18.76 -4.66 3.62
C PRO A 47 -20.08 -5.09 2.97
N THR A 48 -21.20 -4.93 3.69
CA THR A 48 -22.51 -5.31 3.15
C THR A 48 -22.92 -4.39 2.01
N SER A 49 -22.43 -3.15 1.98
CA SER A 49 -22.61 -2.21 0.87
C SER A 49 -21.53 -2.33 -0.20
N LEU A 50 -20.64 -3.34 -0.12
CA LEU A 50 -19.52 -3.53 -1.06
C LEU A 50 -19.34 -4.98 -1.50
N CYS A 51 -18.73 -5.84 -0.68
CA CYS A 51 -18.18 -7.15 -1.08
C CYS A 51 -18.75 -8.34 -0.28
N ASP A 52 -19.70 -8.07 0.62
CA ASP A 52 -20.45 -9.08 1.35
C ASP A 52 -21.96 -8.74 1.44
N PRO A 53 -22.62 -8.46 0.30
CA PRO A 53 -24.00 -7.97 0.31
C PRO A 53 -25.00 -9.00 0.85
N LYS A 54 -25.95 -8.52 1.65
CA LYS A 54 -27.00 -9.34 2.28
C LYS A 54 -28.40 -9.10 1.71
N GLY A 55 -28.61 -7.96 1.03
CA GLY A 55 -29.86 -7.62 0.36
C GLY A 55 -30.96 -7.11 1.31
N LEU A 56 -32.20 -7.13 0.82
CA LEU A 56 -33.38 -6.78 1.61
C LEU A 56 -33.85 -7.95 2.47
N ASN A 57 -32.98 -8.39 3.39
CA ASN A 57 -33.15 -9.62 4.18
C ASN A 57 -34.13 -9.50 5.37
N GLN A 58 -34.58 -8.30 5.72
CA GLN A 58 -35.44 -8.04 6.90
C GLN A 58 -34.92 -8.70 8.19
N ALA A 59 -33.60 -8.74 8.39
CA ALA A 59 -32.99 -9.44 9.52
C ALA A 59 -33.20 -8.71 10.87
N TYR A 60 -33.50 -7.40 10.84
CA TYR A 60 -33.54 -6.52 12.01
C TYR A 60 -34.81 -5.64 12.08
N PRO A 61 -36.02 -6.21 11.97
CA PRO A 61 -37.28 -5.44 11.93
C PRO A 61 -37.59 -4.73 13.24
N ASP A 62 -37.04 -5.22 14.36
CA ASP A 62 -37.24 -4.62 15.69
C ASP A 62 -36.21 -3.51 15.99
N GLN A 63 -35.09 -3.46 15.26
CA GLN A 63 -33.99 -2.51 15.48
C GLN A 63 -34.02 -1.34 14.49
N SER A 64 -34.63 -1.52 13.31
CA SER A 64 -34.72 -0.47 12.30
C SER A 64 -36.04 -0.55 11.54
N ASP A 65 -36.69 0.59 11.38
CA ASP A 65 -37.86 0.77 10.51
C ASP A 65 -37.46 1.03 9.04
N ARG A 66 -36.18 1.26 8.77
CA ARG A 66 -35.69 1.50 7.41
C ARG A 66 -35.52 0.21 6.65
N HIS A 67 -35.97 0.24 5.39
CA HIS A 67 -35.90 -0.91 4.51
C HIS A 67 -36.46 -2.17 5.18
N GLU A 68 -37.49 -2.01 6.02
CA GLU A 68 -38.13 -3.10 6.78
C GLU A 68 -37.15 -3.89 7.67
N GLY A 69 -36.13 -3.21 8.22
CA GLY A 69 -35.12 -3.85 9.05
C GLY A 69 -34.04 -4.59 8.26
N SER A 70 -33.93 -4.32 6.95
CA SER A 70 -32.94 -4.97 6.10
C SER A 70 -31.53 -4.44 6.30
N THR A 71 -30.55 -5.30 6.05
CA THR A 71 -29.14 -4.95 6.12
C THR A 71 -28.70 -3.97 5.04
N ASN A 72 -29.24 -4.12 3.83
CA ASN A 72 -29.00 -3.20 2.73
C ASN A 72 -30.26 -2.41 2.38
N SER A 73 -30.08 -1.37 1.57
CA SER A 73 -31.17 -0.58 0.95
C SER A 73 -31.45 -1.00 -0.50
N VAL A 74 -30.74 -2.01 -1.00
CA VAL A 74 -30.93 -2.63 -2.31
C VAL A 74 -31.04 -4.15 -2.20
N GLU A 75 -31.70 -4.75 -3.18
CA GLU A 75 -31.69 -6.19 -3.37
C GLU A 75 -30.33 -6.69 -3.88
N ILE A 76 -30.08 -7.99 -3.67
CA ILE A 76 -28.93 -8.65 -4.29
C ILE A 76 -29.16 -8.71 -5.80
N ASP A 77 -28.23 -8.13 -6.56
CA ASP A 77 -28.19 -8.27 -8.01
C ASP A 77 -27.44 -9.56 -8.40
N PRO A 78 -28.13 -10.57 -8.97
CA PRO A 78 -27.49 -11.84 -9.34
C PRO A 78 -26.48 -11.69 -10.50
N THR A 79 -26.48 -10.55 -11.21
CA THR A 79 -25.53 -10.28 -12.30
C THR A 79 -24.19 -9.72 -11.80
N LYS A 80 -24.14 -9.20 -10.57
CA LYS A 80 -22.93 -8.63 -9.95
C LYS A 80 -22.09 -9.69 -9.24
N GLN A 81 -21.61 -10.66 -10.02
CA GLN A 81 -20.83 -11.78 -9.51
C GLN A 81 -19.77 -12.26 -10.50
N ILE A 82 -18.55 -12.52 -10.02
CA ILE A 82 -17.47 -13.20 -10.76
C ILE A 82 -16.82 -14.23 -9.84
N GLY A 83 -16.84 -15.49 -10.27
CA GLY A 83 -16.46 -16.60 -9.39
C GLY A 83 -17.33 -16.61 -8.14
N ASP A 84 -16.70 -16.67 -6.98
CA ASP A 84 -17.39 -16.59 -5.69
C ASP A 84 -17.60 -15.15 -5.21
N ILE A 85 -16.95 -14.17 -5.84
CA ILE A 85 -17.00 -12.76 -5.43
C ILE A 85 -18.30 -12.14 -5.93
N ARG A 86 -19.06 -11.57 -5.01
CA ARG A 86 -20.26 -10.78 -5.27
C ARG A 86 -20.07 -9.36 -4.74
N TRP A 87 -20.67 -8.38 -5.41
CA TRP A 87 -20.69 -7.00 -4.92
C TRP A 87 -22.08 -6.38 -4.93
N SER A 88 -22.27 -5.35 -4.11
CA SER A 88 -23.55 -4.66 -3.95
C SER A 88 -23.92 -3.85 -5.19
N ALA A 89 -25.22 -3.74 -5.46
CA ALA A 89 -25.75 -2.66 -6.30
C ALA A 89 -25.70 -1.32 -5.55
N VAL A 90 -25.86 -0.21 -6.28
CA VAL A 90 -25.91 1.14 -5.70
C VAL A 90 -27.36 1.55 -5.50
N PRO A 91 -27.79 1.93 -4.28
CA PRO A 91 -29.16 2.38 -4.04
C PRO A 91 -29.43 3.76 -4.61
N GLU A 92 -30.68 4.03 -4.96
CA GLU A 92 -31.14 5.38 -5.33
C GLU A 92 -30.96 6.40 -4.19
N THR A 93 -30.93 5.95 -2.94
CA THR A 93 -30.64 6.79 -1.77
C THR A 93 -29.18 7.25 -1.69
N ALA A 94 -28.28 6.71 -2.52
CA ALA A 94 -26.89 7.19 -2.58
C ALA A 94 -26.78 8.59 -3.22
N SER A 95 -27.70 8.96 -4.11
CA SER A 95 -27.74 10.32 -4.68
C SER A 95 -29.05 10.58 -5.39
N ASN A 96 -29.52 11.83 -5.34
CA ASN A 96 -30.61 12.30 -6.19
C ASN A 96 -30.15 12.68 -7.62
N ASN A 97 -28.84 12.60 -7.91
CA ASN A 97 -28.28 12.87 -9.22
C ASN A 97 -27.97 11.56 -9.95
N VAL A 98 -28.64 11.34 -11.10
CA VAL A 98 -28.47 10.14 -11.93
C VAL A 98 -27.04 9.96 -12.44
N ASP A 99 -26.32 11.05 -12.73
CA ASP A 99 -24.93 10.98 -13.18
C ASP A 99 -24.01 10.49 -12.06
N VAL A 100 -24.31 10.88 -10.82
CA VAL A 100 -23.57 10.41 -9.64
C VAL A 100 -23.85 8.93 -9.38
N LEU A 101 -25.11 8.49 -9.47
CA LEU A 101 -25.47 7.07 -9.33
C LEU A 101 -24.81 6.21 -10.41
N THR A 102 -24.82 6.69 -11.66
CA THR A 102 -24.20 6.02 -12.80
C THR A 102 -22.69 5.88 -12.57
N ARG A 103 -22.01 6.97 -12.19
CA ARG A 103 -20.59 6.96 -11.87
C ARG A 103 -20.23 5.94 -10.78
N ILE A 104 -20.96 5.94 -9.66
CA ILE A 104 -20.67 5.00 -8.56
C ILE A 104 -20.88 3.56 -9.01
N THR A 105 -21.92 3.31 -9.81
CA THR A 105 -22.18 1.98 -10.38
C THR A 105 -21.04 1.55 -11.30
N GLU A 106 -20.56 2.44 -12.17
CA GLU A 106 -19.40 2.20 -13.04
C GLU A 106 -18.12 1.94 -12.25
N GLN A 107 -17.87 2.66 -11.15
CA GLN A 107 -16.72 2.44 -10.26
C GLN A 107 -16.78 1.03 -9.63
N PHE A 108 -17.94 0.61 -9.14
CA PHE A 108 -18.13 -0.72 -8.55
C PHE A 108 -17.96 -1.82 -9.60
N ASP A 109 -18.74 -1.75 -10.68
CA ASP A 109 -18.75 -2.77 -11.72
C ASP A 109 -17.39 -2.85 -12.40
N GLY A 110 -16.80 -1.70 -12.75
CA GLY A 110 -15.48 -1.61 -13.34
C GLY A 110 -14.40 -2.21 -12.46
N PHE A 111 -14.43 -1.98 -11.14
CA PHE A 111 -13.45 -2.55 -10.22
C PHE A 111 -13.52 -4.07 -10.16
N PHE A 112 -14.68 -4.62 -9.84
CA PHE A 112 -14.81 -6.06 -9.67
C PHE A 112 -14.65 -6.80 -11.00
N THR A 113 -15.16 -6.28 -12.10
CA THR A 113 -14.93 -6.88 -13.43
C THR A 113 -13.47 -6.89 -13.85
N THR A 114 -12.70 -5.86 -13.48
CA THR A 114 -11.27 -5.76 -13.81
C THR A 114 -10.42 -6.68 -12.92
N TYR A 115 -10.71 -6.74 -11.61
CA TYR A 115 -9.77 -7.31 -10.64
C TYR A 115 -10.22 -8.63 -9.99
N ALA A 116 -11.49 -9.04 -10.10
CA ALA A 116 -12.00 -10.23 -9.41
C ALA A 116 -11.10 -11.47 -9.63
N ASN A 117 -10.69 -11.75 -10.86
CA ASN A 117 -9.85 -12.93 -11.21
C ASN A 117 -8.45 -12.93 -10.56
N ARG A 118 -8.00 -11.81 -9.99
CA ARG A 118 -6.72 -11.69 -9.24
C ARG A 118 -6.93 -11.33 -7.77
N MET A 119 -8.18 -11.35 -7.31
CA MET A 119 -8.59 -10.91 -6.00
C MET A 119 -9.12 -12.07 -5.15
N THR A 120 -8.74 -12.06 -3.88
CA THR A 120 -9.38 -12.85 -2.82
C THR A 120 -10.13 -11.90 -1.90
N VAL A 121 -11.42 -12.14 -1.70
CA VAL A 121 -12.23 -11.43 -0.70
C VAL A 121 -12.29 -12.28 0.57
N ILE A 122 -12.07 -11.67 1.73
CA ILE A 122 -12.04 -12.32 3.02
C ILE A 122 -13.22 -11.79 3.85
N ASN A 123 -14.25 -12.59 4.07
CA ASN A 123 -15.49 -12.18 4.73
C ASN A 123 -15.61 -12.75 6.15
N GLY A 124 -16.34 -12.04 7.01
CA GLY A 124 -16.65 -12.48 8.37
C GLY A 124 -15.48 -12.37 9.35
N ILE A 125 -14.56 -11.42 9.14
CA ILE A 125 -13.45 -11.17 10.06
C ILE A 125 -14.02 -10.54 11.34
N ASP A 126 -13.90 -11.24 12.47
CA ASP A 126 -14.28 -10.73 13.79
C ASP A 126 -13.09 -9.98 14.41
N THR A 127 -13.21 -8.66 14.50
CA THR A 127 -12.15 -7.82 15.07
C THR A 127 -12.14 -7.84 16.60
N GLY A 128 -13.18 -8.36 17.25
CA GLY A 128 -13.35 -8.32 18.71
C GLY A 128 -13.53 -6.90 19.28
N THR A 129 -13.68 -5.88 18.44
CA THR A 129 -13.76 -4.47 18.86
C THR A 129 -14.56 -3.63 17.88
N ASN A 130 -15.25 -2.62 18.41
CA ASN A 130 -15.92 -1.59 17.63
C ASN A 130 -15.30 -0.20 17.90
N ASN A 131 -14.12 -0.13 18.51
CA ASN A 131 -13.38 1.10 18.78
C ASN A 131 -12.30 1.34 17.71
N HIS A 132 -12.24 2.55 17.12
CA HIS A 132 -11.37 2.85 15.97
C HIS A 132 -9.89 2.56 16.24
N ASP A 133 -9.35 2.98 17.39
CA ASP A 133 -7.94 2.81 17.70
C ASP A 133 -7.56 1.33 17.82
N SER A 134 -8.42 0.55 18.48
CA SER A 134 -8.20 -0.88 18.68
C SER A 134 -8.49 -1.69 17.41
N GLY A 135 -9.48 -1.28 16.61
CA GLY A 135 -9.81 -1.92 15.33
C GLY A 135 -8.73 -1.72 14.28
N ASN A 136 -8.24 -0.49 14.12
CA ASN A 136 -7.10 -0.18 13.25
C ASN A 136 -5.88 -1.02 13.63
N ARG A 137 -5.60 -1.11 14.93
CA ARG A 137 -4.49 -1.93 15.44
C ARG A 137 -4.69 -3.42 15.15
N ALA A 138 -5.86 -3.97 15.48
CA ALA A 138 -6.15 -5.38 15.26
C ALA A 138 -6.03 -5.77 13.79
N ILE A 139 -6.73 -5.06 12.90
CA ILE A 139 -6.77 -5.37 11.47
C ILE A 139 -5.38 -5.32 10.84
N TRP A 140 -4.59 -4.30 11.16
CA TRP A 140 -3.33 -4.06 10.46
C TRP A 140 -2.10 -4.65 11.14
N SER A 141 -2.22 -5.21 12.34
CA SER A 141 -1.10 -5.90 13.02
C SER A 141 -1.37 -7.38 13.33
N GLY A 142 -2.64 -7.77 13.31
CA GLY A 142 -3.10 -9.08 13.76
C GLY A 142 -3.27 -9.20 15.27
N ASN A 143 -3.11 -8.11 16.03
CA ASN A 143 -3.18 -8.15 17.49
C ASN A 143 -3.98 -6.96 18.06
N LEU A 144 -4.83 -7.23 19.04
CA LEU A 144 -5.60 -6.19 19.74
C LEU A 144 -4.76 -5.44 20.77
N ASP A 145 -3.68 -6.03 21.28
CA ASP A 145 -2.78 -5.39 22.23
C ASP A 145 -1.81 -4.43 21.53
N ALA A 146 -1.34 -3.43 22.28
CA ALA A 146 -0.32 -2.51 21.79
C ALA A 146 1.04 -3.21 21.65
N GLY A 147 1.90 -2.68 20.77
CA GLY A 147 3.28 -3.14 20.60
C GLY A 147 3.54 -3.97 19.35
N TYR A 148 2.50 -4.38 18.61
CA TYR A 148 2.70 -5.08 17.34
C TYR A 148 2.83 -4.08 16.19
N PRO A 149 3.91 -4.10 15.39
CA PRO A 149 4.03 -3.24 14.23
C PRO A 149 2.92 -3.54 13.22
N SER A 150 2.56 -2.55 12.41
CA SER A 150 1.69 -2.79 11.26
C SER A 150 2.33 -3.81 10.31
N ILE A 151 1.52 -4.56 9.56
CA ILE A 151 2.02 -5.56 8.61
C ILE A 151 2.94 -4.93 7.56
N SER A 152 2.67 -3.69 7.16
CA SER A 152 3.54 -2.93 6.27
C SER A 152 4.89 -2.64 6.91
N ALA A 153 4.92 -2.18 8.16
CA ALA A 153 6.17 -1.92 8.87
C ALA A 153 6.96 -3.21 9.14
N TYR A 154 6.28 -4.27 9.59
CA TYR A 154 6.84 -5.61 9.77
C TYR A 154 7.46 -6.15 8.48
N TYR A 155 6.73 -6.06 7.37
CA TYR A 155 7.22 -6.50 6.06
C TYR A 155 8.47 -5.73 5.64
N ALA A 156 8.44 -4.39 5.69
CA ALA A 156 9.60 -3.57 5.34
C ALA A 156 10.82 -3.87 6.21
N ALA A 157 10.63 -4.04 7.52
CA ALA A 157 11.69 -4.42 8.45
C ALA A 157 12.29 -5.79 8.13
N THR A 158 11.46 -6.71 7.63
CA THR A 158 11.89 -8.06 7.27
C THR A 158 12.71 -8.09 5.98
N VAL A 159 12.23 -7.42 4.92
CA VAL A 159 12.79 -7.58 3.57
C VAL A 159 13.80 -6.51 3.19
N ALA A 160 13.70 -5.31 3.75
CA ALA A 160 14.49 -4.17 3.31
C ALA A 160 14.72 -3.10 4.40
N PRO A 161 15.20 -3.46 5.61
CA PRO A 161 15.30 -2.55 6.75
C PRO A 161 16.26 -1.37 6.54
N ASN A 162 17.19 -1.49 5.60
CA ASN A 162 18.20 -0.48 5.31
C ASN A 162 17.80 0.50 4.20
N LEU A 163 16.61 0.35 3.60
CA LEU A 163 16.17 1.29 2.58
C LEU A 163 15.87 2.67 3.20
N PRO A 164 16.19 3.77 2.49
CA PRO A 164 15.99 5.13 3.00
C PRO A 164 14.54 5.44 3.41
N MET A 165 13.57 4.84 2.71
CA MET A 165 12.14 4.98 2.97
C MET A 165 11.46 3.60 2.98
N ALA A 166 12.09 2.62 3.66
CA ALA A 166 11.65 1.22 3.67
C ALA A 166 10.13 1.05 3.82
N PHE A 167 9.51 1.86 4.67
CA PHE A 167 8.07 1.96 4.87
C PHE A 167 7.56 3.39 4.66
N ILE A 168 6.64 3.57 3.71
CA ILE A 168 5.90 4.81 3.50
C ILE A 168 4.53 4.70 4.18
N SER A 169 4.08 5.72 4.89
CA SER A 169 2.71 5.74 5.41
C SER A 169 2.05 7.09 5.22
N ASN A 170 0.84 7.06 4.66
CA ASN A 170 -0.04 8.21 4.50
C ASN A 170 -1.27 8.17 5.44
N GLY A 171 -1.30 7.24 6.40
CA GLY A 171 -2.36 7.13 7.40
C GLY A 171 -2.66 5.69 7.83
N GLY A 172 -3.76 5.53 8.56
CA GLY A 172 -4.15 4.26 9.19
C GLY A 172 -3.23 3.85 10.33
N TYR A 173 -3.13 2.56 10.59
CA TYR A 173 -2.21 2.02 11.60
C TYR A 173 -0.79 1.87 11.03
N ASP A 174 0.12 2.69 11.52
CA ASP A 174 1.49 2.80 11.00
C ASP A 174 2.58 2.72 12.08
N PHE A 175 2.22 2.11 13.22
CA PHE A 175 3.16 1.82 14.29
C PHE A 175 4.26 0.88 13.78
N THR A 176 5.52 1.21 14.07
CA THR A 176 6.69 0.47 13.54
C THR A 176 7.48 -0.28 14.60
N ASP A 177 7.17 -0.06 15.88
CA ASP A 177 7.98 -0.52 17.02
C ASP A 177 9.49 -0.22 16.87
N SER A 178 9.82 0.90 16.24
CA SER A 178 11.19 1.31 15.92
C SER A 178 11.99 0.34 15.03
N LEU A 179 11.34 -0.64 14.39
CA LEU A 179 11.98 -1.60 13.49
C LEU A 179 12.47 -0.96 12.19
N VAL A 180 11.68 -0.02 11.66
CA VAL A 180 11.98 0.77 10.47
C VAL A 180 11.54 2.22 10.62
N PRO A 181 12.23 3.16 9.96
CA PRO A 181 11.76 4.53 9.87
C PRO A 181 10.49 4.60 9.02
N ARG A 182 9.59 5.49 9.43
CA ARG A 182 8.34 5.78 8.73
C ARG A 182 8.49 7.04 7.90
N ALA A 183 8.42 6.91 6.58
CA ALA A 183 8.43 8.03 5.66
C ALA A 183 7.00 8.55 5.42
N ARG A 184 6.84 9.87 5.34
CA ARG A 184 5.60 10.54 4.91
C ARG A 184 5.81 11.01 3.49
N ALA A 185 5.01 10.51 2.55
CA ALA A 185 5.16 10.82 1.14
C ALA A 185 3.77 11.08 0.52
N SER A 186 2.97 11.90 1.20
CA SER A 186 1.59 12.22 0.79
C SER A 186 1.51 13.38 -0.21
N ASN A 187 2.61 14.09 -0.46
CA ASN A 187 2.65 15.20 -1.41
C ASN A 187 3.89 15.10 -2.30
N ALA A 188 3.67 15.01 -3.61
CA ALA A 188 4.73 15.05 -4.62
C ALA A 188 5.60 16.31 -4.50
N ASP A 189 5.03 17.45 -4.12
CA ASP A 189 5.79 18.69 -3.94
C ASP A 189 6.83 18.61 -2.84
N PHE A 190 6.51 17.88 -1.75
CA PHE A 190 7.46 17.64 -0.66
C PHE A 190 8.59 16.71 -1.11
N ILE A 191 8.28 15.70 -1.90
CA ILE A 191 9.27 14.77 -2.45
C ILE A 191 10.23 15.48 -3.40
N ASP A 192 9.72 16.35 -4.26
CA ASP A 192 10.57 17.17 -5.12
C ASP A 192 11.43 18.17 -4.33
N GLN A 193 10.92 18.74 -3.24
CA GLN A 193 11.73 19.58 -2.34
C GLN A 193 12.86 18.80 -1.67
N LEU A 194 12.63 17.50 -1.40
CA LEU A 194 13.63 16.61 -0.83
C LEU A 194 14.65 16.13 -1.88
N ALA A 195 14.19 15.87 -3.11
CA ALA A 195 15.01 15.38 -4.22
C ALA A 195 15.81 16.51 -4.90
N ASP A 196 15.26 17.72 -5.00
CA ASP A 196 15.96 18.92 -5.47
C ASP A 196 16.13 19.96 -4.36
N PRO A 197 17.30 19.97 -3.69
CA PRO A 197 17.63 20.97 -2.67
C PRO A 197 17.71 22.41 -3.17
N ASN A 198 17.59 22.67 -4.48
CA ASN A 198 17.46 24.02 -5.04
C ASN A 198 16.03 24.34 -5.53
N LYS A 199 15.04 23.49 -5.29
CA LYS A 199 13.64 23.78 -5.62
C LYS A 199 13.21 25.02 -4.83
N TYR A 200 12.92 26.10 -5.55
CA TYR A 200 12.50 27.38 -4.99
C TYR A 200 11.30 27.92 -5.78
N TYR A 201 10.16 28.05 -5.11
CA TYR A 201 8.93 28.57 -5.70
C TYR A 201 8.11 29.32 -4.64
N ASN A 202 7.60 30.51 -4.96
CA ASN A 202 6.78 31.34 -4.06
C ASN A 202 7.31 31.46 -2.61
N ASP A 203 8.62 31.70 -2.46
CA ASP A 203 9.32 31.80 -1.17
C ASP A 203 9.32 30.53 -0.30
N ILE A 204 9.03 29.38 -0.90
CA ILE A 204 9.10 28.05 -0.27
C ILE A 204 10.28 27.28 -0.88
N GLY A 205 11.15 26.74 0.00
CA GLY A 205 12.30 25.90 -0.36
C GLY A 205 13.65 26.44 0.08
N PHE A 206 14.71 25.68 -0.20
CA PHE A 206 16.09 26.10 0.04
C PHE A 206 16.72 26.53 -1.30
N LEU A 207 17.46 27.64 -1.29
CA LEU A 207 18.18 28.12 -2.48
C LEU A 207 19.68 28.10 -2.20
N TYR A 208 20.33 26.98 -2.50
CA TYR A 208 21.78 26.86 -2.46
C TYR A 208 22.38 27.36 -3.79
N ARG A 209 22.00 28.57 -4.19
CA ARG A 209 22.57 29.27 -5.33
C ARG A 209 23.26 30.55 -4.89
N ASP A 210 24.18 31.04 -5.71
CA ASP A 210 24.75 32.37 -5.49
C ASP A 210 23.70 33.48 -5.65
N SER A 211 24.05 34.72 -5.28
CA SER A 211 23.13 35.86 -5.32
C SER A 211 22.58 36.14 -6.73
N THR A 212 23.29 35.70 -7.78
CA THR A 212 22.86 35.82 -9.18
C THR A 212 22.04 34.63 -9.69
N ARG A 213 21.87 33.58 -8.87
CA ARG A 213 21.20 32.31 -9.18
C ARG A 213 21.84 31.51 -10.32
N THR A 214 23.04 31.89 -10.76
CA THR A 214 23.74 31.26 -11.89
C THR A 214 24.58 30.06 -11.47
N ILE A 215 25.01 30.01 -10.20
CA ILE A 215 25.88 28.97 -9.68
C ILE A 215 25.11 28.12 -8.66
N ASN A 216 24.99 26.83 -8.93
CA ASN A 216 24.51 25.84 -7.96
C ASN A 216 25.62 25.55 -6.94
N GLN A 217 25.51 26.15 -5.75
CA GLN A 217 26.46 25.94 -4.66
C GLN A 217 26.32 24.54 -4.06
N TYR A 218 25.12 23.96 -4.08
CA TYR A 218 24.91 22.59 -3.60
C TYR A 218 25.64 21.56 -4.47
N ASP A 219 25.66 21.73 -5.79
CA ASP A 219 26.46 20.87 -6.67
C ASP A 219 27.96 20.94 -6.34
N ARG A 220 28.48 22.14 -6.05
CA ARG A 220 29.87 22.30 -5.59
C ARG A 220 30.13 21.59 -4.26
N VAL A 221 29.17 21.62 -3.33
CA VAL A 221 29.26 20.89 -2.06
C VAL A 221 29.27 19.38 -2.30
N LYS A 222 28.42 18.87 -3.20
CA LYS A 222 28.41 17.46 -3.62
C LYS A 222 29.73 17.04 -4.25
N GLU A 223 30.24 17.82 -5.21
CA GLU A 223 31.54 17.57 -5.84
C GLU A 223 32.68 17.57 -4.82
N ALA A 224 32.71 18.55 -3.92
CA ALA A 224 33.73 18.63 -2.87
C ALA A 224 33.67 17.44 -1.90
N ARG A 225 32.46 16.99 -1.53
CA ARG A 225 32.24 15.80 -0.69
C ARG A 225 32.71 14.53 -1.41
N ALA A 226 32.32 14.34 -2.67
CA ALA A 226 32.75 13.20 -3.48
C ALA A 226 34.28 13.16 -3.63
N ALA A 227 34.90 14.30 -3.95
CA ALA A 227 36.35 14.42 -4.07
C ALA A 227 37.06 14.14 -2.73
N ARG A 228 36.51 14.60 -1.60
CA ARG A 228 37.05 14.30 -0.27
C ARG A 228 37.01 12.80 0.02
N LEU A 229 35.89 12.14 -0.25
CA LEU A 229 35.71 10.73 0.04
C LEU A 229 36.57 9.85 -0.89
N ALA A 230 36.71 10.22 -2.17
CA ALA A 230 37.64 9.59 -3.10
C ALA A 230 39.09 9.64 -2.59
N ARG A 231 39.55 10.82 -2.12
CA ARG A 231 40.87 10.95 -1.47
C ARG A 231 40.99 10.10 -0.21
N GLN A 232 39.93 9.93 0.58
CA GLN A 232 39.96 9.07 1.77
C GLN A 232 40.11 7.59 1.41
N ILE A 233 39.43 7.12 0.35
CA ILE A 233 39.56 5.73 -0.13
C ILE A 233 40.96 5.47 -0.68
N GLU A 234 41.48 6.39 -1.50
CA GLU A 234 42.80 6.29 -2.12
C GLU A 234 43.93 6.21 -1.07
N ASN A 235 43.82 7.02 -0.01
CA ASN A 235 44.82 7.08 1.06
C ASN A 235 44.63 6.03 2.17
N GLU A 236 43.55 5.24 2.16
CA GLU A 236 43.31 4.21 3.19
C GLU A 236 44.09 2.93 2.87
N THR A 237 44.98 2.52 3.78
CA THR A 237 45.87 1.37 3.58
C THR A 237 45.31 0.06 4.13
N LEU A 238 44.36 0.13 5.08
CA LEU A 238 43.76 -1.06 5.68
C LEU A 238 42.64 -1.63 4.77
N PRO A 239 42.74 -2.88 4.30
CA PRO A 239 41.78 -3.45 3.34
C PRO A 239 40.32 -3.45 3.82
N LEU A 240 40.10 -3.75 5.11
CA LEU A 240 38.76 -3.76 5.71
C LEU A 240 38.16 -2.34 5.76
N ARG A 241 38.98 -1.35 6.12
CA ARG A 241 38.56 0.05 6.23
C ARG A 241 38.33 0.69 4.87
N ARG A 242 39.15 0.33 3.87
CA ARG A 242 38.94 0.69 2.46
C ARG A 242 37.61 0.12 1.95
N LYS A 243 37.31 -1.15 2.23
CA LYS A 243 36.02 -1.79 1.87
C LYS A 243 34.83 -1.06 2.50
N GLN A 244 34.91 -0.70 3.78
CA GLN A 244 33.85 0.06 4.48
C GLN A 244 33.68 1.49 3.92
N LEU A 245 34.78 2.17 3.57
CA LEU A 245 34.72 3.49 2.93
C LEU A 245 34.14 3.43 1.51
N SER A 246 34.47 2.38 0.74
CA SER A 246 33.85 2.13 -0.57
C SER A 246 32.35 1.82 -0.46
N GLN A 247 31.91 1.09 0.57
CA GLN A 247 30.50 0.87 0.87
C GLN A 247 29.79 2.19 1.23
N LEU A 248 30.40 3.01 2.09
CA LEU A 248 29.88 4.33 2.44
C LEU A 248 29.80 5.27 1.22
N PHE A 249 30.76 5.19 0.29
CA PHE A 249 30.74 5.93 -0.98
C PHE A 249 29.59 5.48 -1.88
N GLY A 250 29.35 4.16 -1.99
CA GLY A 250 28.18 3.61 -2.68
C GLY A 250 26.86 4.14 -2.11
N ILE A 251 26.69 4.05 -0.79
CA ILE A 251 25.48 4.53 -0.08
C ILE A 251 25.30 6.05 -0.25
N ARG A 252 26.39 6.84 -0.24
CA ARG A 252 26.29 8.30 -0.44
C ARG A 252 26.06 8.70 -1.89
N SER A 253 26.43 7.85 -2.85
CA SER A 253 26.01 8.01 -4.24
C SER A 253 24.54 7.60 -4.48
N GLU A 254 23.87 6.98 -3.51
CA GLU A 254 22.42 6.72 -3.52
C GLU A 254 21.56 7.99 -3.35
N GLU A 255 22.14 9.20 -3.24
CA GLU A 255 21.45 10.44 -3.66
C GLU A 255 20.91 10.31 -5.10
N SER A 256 21.47 9.40 -5.92
CA SER A 256 20.94 8.97 -7.21
C SER A 256 19.52 8.38 -7.13
N ASN A 257 19.16 7.63 -6.08
CA ASN A 257 17.86 6.97 -6.00
C ASN A 257 16.73 7.97 -5.69
N LEU A 258 17.00 9.00 -4.88
CA LEU A 258 16.07 10.14 -4.70
C LEU A 258 15.92 10.96 -5.99
N GLY A 259 16.99 11.12 -6.78
CA GLY A 259 16.89 11.68 -8.13
C GLY A 259 16.04 10.80 -9.08
N GLN A 260 16.19 9.47 -9.01
CA GLN A 260 15.35 8.53 -9.77
C GLN A 260 13.88 8.59 -9.34
N LEU A 261 13.59 8.89 -8.07
CA LEU A 261 12.22 9.06 -7.59
C LEU A 261 11.48 10.17 -8.33
N SER A 262 12.07 11.36 -8.45
CA SER A 262 11.45 12.45 -9.22
C SER A 262 11.30 12.08 -10.69
N VAL A 263 12.30 11.43 -11.30
CA VAL A 263 12.20 10.97 -12.70
C VAL A 263 11.05 9.97 -12.89
N HIS A 264 10.94 8.95 -12.03
CA HIS A 264 9.86 7.96 -12.11
C HIS A 264 8.50 8.54 -11.76
N LEU A 265 8.44 9.50 -10.84
CA LEU A 265 7.19 10.19 -10.50
C LEU A 265 6.70 11.05 -11.66
N ASP A 266 7.60 11.80 -12.31
CA ASP A 266 7.27 12.59 -13.50
C ASP A 266 6.84 11.69 -14.66
N ASP A 267 7.51 10.55 -14.85
CA ASP A 267 7.15 9.57 -15.87
C ASP A 267 5.75 8.96 -15.62
N ILE A 268 5.44 8.59 -14.37
CA ILE A 268 4.09 8.11 -14.01
C ILE A 268 3.05 9.20 -14.23
N LYS A 269 3.29 10.44 -13.78
CA LYS A 269 2.36 11.56 -13.97
C LYS A 269 2.09 11.88 -15.43
N ALA A 270 3.10 11.72 -16.28
CA ALA A 270 2.99 11.99 -17.71
C ALA A 270 2.23 10.90 -18.48
N ASN A 271 2.23 9.65 -17.99
CA ASN A 271 1.69 8.49 -18.72
C ASN A 271 0.49 7.81 -18.06
N VAL A 272 0.24 8.06 -16.77
CA VAL A 272 -0.89 7.52 -16.01
C VAL A 272 -1.67 8.70 -15.44
N ILE A 273 -2.47 9.31 -16.31
CA ILE A 273 -3.19 10.56 -16.02
C ILE A 273 -4.35 10.25 -15.07
N PRO A 274 -4.43 10.87 -13.87
CA PRO A 274 -5.48 10.60 -12.89
C PRO A 274 -6.90 10.66 -13.45
N ASP A 275 -7.20 11.66 -14.25
CA ASP A 275 -8.54 11.90 -14.82
C ASP A 275 -8.91 10.93 -15.96
N GLU A 276 -7.91 10.30 -16.61
CA GLU A 276 -8.14 9.28 -17.65
C GLU A 276 -8.34 7.87 -17.08
N ASN A 277 -8.01 7.68 -15.80
CA ASN A 277 -8.19 6.42 -15.09
C ASN A 277 -9.54 6.44 -14.35
N TRP A 278 -10.60 6.31 -15.17
CA TRP A 278 -12.04 6.35 -14.90
C TRP A 278 -12.70 7.72 -14.93
N HIS A 279 -12.55 8.54 -13.88
CA HIS A 279 -13.36 9.75 -13.75
C HIS A 279 -12.54 10.99 -13.35
N GLU A 280 -12.92 12.12 -13.92
CA GLU A 280 -12.29 13.41 -13.67
C GLU A 280 -12.57 13.92 -12.24
N ASN A 281 -11.56 14.49 -11.58
CA ASN A 281 -11.67 15.10 -10.25
C ASN A 281 -12.21 14.15 -9.17
N ARG A 282 -11.89 12.84 -9.29
CA ARG A 282 -12.29 11.80 -8.35
C ARG A 282 -11.08 11.10 -7.77
N SER A 283 -11.16 10.82 -6.47
CA SER A 283 -10.13 10.11 -5.71
C SER A 283 -8.72 10.73 -5.79
N ASP A 284 -8.59 12.02 -6.13
CA ASP A 284 -7.30 12.67 -6.39
C ASP A 284 -6.29 12.50 -5.26
N SER A 285 -6.75 12.55 -4.00
CA SER A 285 -5.88 12.31 -2.84
C SER A 285 -5.28 10.90 -2.87
N LEU A 286 -6.08 9.87 -3.14
CA LEU A 286 -5.62 8.49 -3.14
C LEU A 286 -4.78 8.19 -4.40
N LYS A 287 -5.15 8.73 -5.56
CA LYS A 287 -4.35 8.67 -6.80
C LYS A 287 -2.98 9.34 -6.60
N ASN A 288 -2.93 10.50 -5.96
CA ASN A 288 -1.69 11.21 -5.65
C ASN A 288 -0.78 10.45 -4.67
N GLN A 289 -1.36 9.73 -3.69
CA GLN A 289 -0.60 8.84 -2.81
C GLN A 289 0.00 7.66 -3.60
N ALA A 290 -0.79 7.08 -4.51
CA ALA A 290 -0.39 5.92 -5.32
C ALA A 290 0.80 6.23 -6.24
N GLN A 291 0.77 7.32 -7.01
CA GLN A 291 1.88 7.68 -7.90
C GLN A 291 3.22 7.81 -7.15
N VAL A 292 3.21 8.39 -5.94
CA VAL A 292 4.42 8.57 -5.12
C VAL A 292 4.93 7.22 -4.61
N VAL A 293 4.03 6.36 -4.13
CA VAL A 293 4.38 5.01 -3.66
C VAL A 293 4.96 4.16 -4.79
N VAL A 294 4.32 4.16 -5.96
CA VAL A 294 4.79 3.39 -7.12
C VAL A 294 6.15 3.90 -7.59
N ALA A 295 6.35 5.22 -7.66
CA ALA A 295 7.65 5.80 -8.00
C ALA A 295 8.73 5.39 -6.99
N ALA A 296 8.42 5.38 -5.68
CA ALA A 296 9.35 4.95 -4.63
C ALA A 296 9.71 3.47 -4.72
N PHE A 297 8.74 2.60 -5.04
CA PHE A 297 9.02 1.18 -5.27
C PHE A 297 9.90 0.98 -6.51
N LYS A 298 9.58 1.67 -7.61
CA LYS A 298 10.35 1.60 -8.86
C LYS A 298 11.79 2.09 -8.67
N SER A 299 11.98 3.10 -7.82
CA SER A 299 13.27 3.67 -7.44
C SER A 299 14.02 2.83 -6.40
N ASN A 300 13.45 1.71 -5.95
CA ASN A 300 14.00 0.84 -4.92
C ASN A 300 14.29 1.58 -3.60
N LEU A 301 13.38 2.48 -3.21
CA LEU A 301 13.48 3.29 -1.98
C LEU A 301 12.57 2.79 -0.87
N ALA A 302 11.51 2.05 -1.22
CA ALA A 302 10.51 1.54 -0.30
C ALA A 302 10.14 0.09 -0.65
N ALA A 303 9.78 -0.68 0.37
CA ALA A 303 9.33 -2.06 0.25
C ALA A 303 7.83 -2.21 0.51
N SER A 304 7.29 -1.37 1.40
CA SER A 304 5.86 -1.33 1.69
C SER A 304 5.32 0.09 1.81
N ALA A 305 4.01 0.21 1.67
CA ALA A 305 3.31 1.47 1.88
C ALA A 305 1.91 1.28 2.49
N ASN A 306 1.49 2.26 3.30
CA ASN A 306 0.09 2.49 3.64
C ASN A 306 -0.44 3.69 2.85
N LEU A 307 -1.48 3.47 2.06
CA LEU A 307 -2.36 4.51 1.55
C LEU A 307 -3.59 4.60 2.44
N ASN A 308 -4.20 5.79 2.49
CA ASN A 308 -5.33 6.02 3.36
C ASN A 308 -6.38 6.91 2.69
N ILE A 309 -7.64 6.52 2.87
CA ILE A 309 -8.82 7.28 2.48
C ILE A 309 -9.83 7.19 3.63
N GLY A 310 -10.36 8.33 4.09
CA GLY A 310 -11.33 8.41 5.18
C GLY A 310 -12.77 8.52 4.69
N GLY A 311 -13.69 8.86 5.60
CA GLY A 311 -15.09 9.14 5.26
C GLY A 311 -16.05 7.96 5.47
N PHE A 312 -15.59 6.87 6.11
CA PHE A 312 -16.41 5.68 6.30
C PHE A 312 -17.21 5.68 7.63
N ASP A 313 -16.91 6.62 8.55
CA ASP A 313 -17.59 6.74 9.86
C ASP A 313 -18.98 7.38 9.77
N THR A 314 -19.89 6.65 9.14
CA THR A 314 -21.15 7.16 8.57
C THR A 314 -22.34 6.94 9.51
N HIS A 315 -22.28 7.59 10.68
CA HIS A 315 -23.36 7.58 11.69
C HIS A 315 -24.65 8.30 11.25
N GLY A 316 -24.65 8.96 10.09
CA GLY A 316 -25.82 9.55 9.47
C GLY A 316 -25.72 9.52 7.95
N ASN A 317 -26.88 9.52 7.28
CA ASN A 317 -27.01 9.46 5.82
C ASN A 317 -26.01 8.50 5.15
N HIS A 318 -26.01 7.24 5.60
CA HIS A 318 -25.04 6.22 5.23
C HIS A 318 -24.96 6.05 3.72
N ASP A 319 -26.08 5.85 3.06
CA ASP A 319 -26.08 5.55 1.62
C ASP A 319 -25.46 6.68 0.79
N SER A 320 -25.84 7.93 1.07
CA SER A 320 -25.33 9.10 0.36
C SER A 320 -23.90 9.49 0.71
N SER A 321 -23.31 8.85 1.72
CA SER A 321 -21.94 9.12 2.18
C SER A 321 -21.00 7.96 1.82
N ALA A 322 -21.37 6.73 2.22
CA ALA A 322 -20.56 5.54 2.07
C ALA A 322 -20.43 5.08 0.62
N TYR A 323 -21.51 5.03 -0.18
CA TYR A 323 -21.42 4.55 -1.57
C TYR A 323 -20.52 5.43 -2.46
N PRO A 324 -20.64 6.77 -2.45
CA PRO A 324 -19.68 7.63 -3.17
C PRO A 324 -18.24 7.44 -2.70
N GLN A 325 -18.03 7.29 -1.38
CA GLN A 325 -16.69 7.12 -0.80
C GLN A 325 -16.08 5.75 -1.13
N LEU A 326 -16.90 4.69 -1.16
CA LEU A 326 -16.53 3.36 -1.63
C LEU A 326 -16.15 3.42 -3.11
N GLY A 327 -16.93 4.12 -3.94
CA GLY A 327 -16.58 4.35 -5.35
C GLY A 327 -15.22 5.01 -5.52
N ASP A 328 -14.93 6.07 -4.75
CA ASP A 328 -13.62 6.73 -4.78
C ASP A 328 -12.48 5.84 -4.26
N LEU A 329 -12.72 5.00 -3.26
CA LEU A 329 -11.75 4.00 -2.81
C LEU A 329 -11.40 3.04 -3.95
N LEU A 330 -12.41 2.46 -4.60
CA LEU A 330 -12.21 1.52 -5.71
C LEU A 330 -11.47 2.18 -6.87
N GLU A 331 -11.81 3.42 -7.21
CA GLU A 331 -11.14 4.18 -8.27
C GLU A 331 -9.67 4.50 -7.94
N GLY A 332 -9.39 4.91 -6.71
CA GLY A 332 -8.00 5.17 -6.31
C GLY A 332 -7.16 3.89 -6.27
N VAL A 333 -7.76 2.75 -5.92
CA VAL A 333 -7.10 1.44 -6.03
C VAL A 333 -6.91 1.05 -7.50
N HIS A 334 -7.88 1.31 -8.38
CA HIS A 334 -7.71 1.09 -9.82
C HIS A 334 -6.53 1.89 -10.36
N TYR A 335 -6.42 3.17 -10.03
CA TYR A 335 -5.27 4.00 -10.42
C TYR A 335 -3.94 3.45 -9.88
N LEU A 336 -3.91 2.99 -8.61
CA LEU A 336 -2.73 2.33 -8.05
C LEU A 336 -2.31 1.12 -8.90
N MET A 337 -3.26 0.28 -9.29
CA MET A 337 -2.99 -0.89 -10.13
C MET A 337 -2.50 -0.49 -11.53
N ALA A 338 -3.11 0.51 -12.16
CA ALA A 338 -2.66 1.04 -13.46
C ALA A 338 -1.23 1.60 -13.39
N ALA A 339 -0.90 2.35 -12.33
CA ALA A 339 0.44 2.86 -12.10
C ALA A 339 1.46 1.73 -11.84
N LEU A 340 1.09 0.70 -11.07
CA LEU A 340 1.93 -0.49 -10.85
C LEU A 340 2.17 -1.27 -12.15
N GLU A 341 1.16 -1.37 -13.02
CA GLU A 341 1.25 -2.02 -14.34
C GLU A 341 2.18 -1.22 -15.27
N PHE A 342 1.99 0.10 -15.36
CA PHE A 342 2.89 1.00 -16.10
C PHE A 342 4.34 0.89 -15.62
N ALA A 343 4.56 0.88 -14.30
CA ALA A 343 5.88 0.74 -13.71
C ALA A 343 6.48 -0.69 -13.87
N GLY A 344 5.71 -1.65 -14.37
CA GLY A 344 6.14 -3.04 -14.60
C GLY A 344 6.37 -3.82 -13.30
N ILE A 345 5.70 -3.44 -12.21
CA ILE A 345 5.84 -4.05 -10.88
C ILE A 345 4.52 -4.61 -10.33
N ALA A 346 3.40 -4.52 -11.05
CA ALA A 346 2.12 -5.11 -10.63
C ALA A 346 2.22 -6.60 -10.26
N ASN A 347 2.94 -7.39 -11.05
CA ASN A 347 3.15 -8.83 -10.78
C ASN A 347 4.12 -9.12 -9.60
N LYS A 348 4.58 -8.07 -8.90
CA LYS A 348 5.38 -8.18 -7.68
C LYS A 348 4.66 -7.58 -6.48
N THR A 349 3.55 -6.89 -6.67
CA THR A 349 2.89 -6.12 -5.61
C THR A 349 1.64 -6.82 -5.13
N THR A 350 1.54 -7.05 -3.82
CA THR A 350 0.28 -7.43 -3.17
C THR A 350 -0.40 -6.18 -2.64
N VAL A 351 -1.66 -5.96 -3.01
CA VAL A 351 -2.48 -4.84 -2.53
C VAL A 351 -3.56 -5.38 -1.61
N VAL A 352 -3.55 -4.93 -0.35
CA VAL A 352 -4.48 -5.34 0.70
C VAL A 352 -5.37 -4.15 1.04
N ILE A 353 -6.68 -4.32 0.95
CA ILE A 353 -7.68 -3.25 1.12
C ILE A 353 -8.61 -3.65 2.26
N GLY A 354 -8.78 -2.77 3.24
CA GLY A 354 -9.60 -3.07 4.40
C GLY A 354 -9.86 -1.83 5.25
N SER A 355 -10.51 -2.05 6.37
CA SER A 355 -10.92 -1.03 7.32
C SER A 355 -10.75 -1.54 8.75
N ASP A 356 -10.84 -0.64 9.71
CA ASP A 356 -10.73 -0.90 11.14
C ASP A 356 -11.72 -1.95 11.67
N PHE A 357 -12.95 -1.94 11.15
CA PHE A 357 -14.04 -2.87 11.44
C PHE A 357 -15.19 -2.63 10.43
N GLY A 358 -16.43 -3.05 10.72
CA GLY A 358 -17.62 -2.86 9.86
C GLY A 358 -18.67 -1.86 10.37
N ARG A 359 -19.78 -1.75 9.64
CA ARG A 359 -20.97 -0.96 10.04
C ARG A 359 -22.12 -1.88 10.44
N THR A 360 -23.01 -1.39 11.32
CA THR A 360 -24.16 -2.18 11.79
C THR A 360 -24.98 -2.69 10.61
N PRO A 361 -25.50 -3.93 10.67
CA PRO A 361 -26.31 -4.51 9.61
C PRO A 361 -27.77 -4.05 9.62
N TYR A 362 -28.01 -2.85 10.12
CA TYR A 362 -29.30 -2.16 10.18
C TYR A 362 -29.02 -0.66 10.36
N TYR A 363 -30.00 0.16 10.01
CA TYR A 363 -29.87 1.62 10.05
C TYR A 363 -30.36 2.21 11.39
N ASN A 364 -29.64 3.19 11.92
CA ASN A 364 -29.99 3.93 13.15
C ASN A 364 -31.09 4.98 12.90
N SER A 365 -31.40 5.91 13.82
CA SER A 365 -32.45 6.93 13.58
C SER A 365 -32.03 8.09 12.66
N GLY A 366 -30.78 8.18 12.21
CA GLY A 366 -30.22 9.35 11.49
C GLY A 366 -29.83 9.18 10.02
N ASN A 367 -30.36 8.21 9.28
CA ASN A 367 -29.83 7.85 7.96
C ASN A 367 -28.66 6.84 8.04
N GLY A 368 -28.10 6.61 9.22
CA GLY A 368 -26.74 6.10 9.39
C GLY A 368 -26.63 4.64 9.81
N LYS A 369 -25.37 4.20 9.95
CA LYS A 369 -25.00 2.91 10.54
C LYS A 369 -23.88 3.09 11.57
N ASP A 370 -23.97 2.39 12.69
CA ASP A 370 -23.04 2.50 13.82
C ASP A 370 -21.90 1.46 13.72
N HIS A 371 -21.02 1.41 14.71
CA HIS A 371 -19.84 0.52 14.67
C HIS A 371 -20.20 -0.95 14.85
N TRP A 372 -19.58 -1.84 14.06
CA TRP A 372 -19.83 -3.29 14.10
C TRP A 372 -18.51 -4.08 14.03
N PRO A 373 -18.30 -5.10 14.88
CA PRO A 373 -17.02 -5.80 14.98
C PRO A 373 -16.72 -6.78 13.84
N VAL A 374 -17.69 -7.03 12.95
CA VAL A 374 -17.50 -7.92 11.80
C VAL A 374 -17.14 -7.09 10.57
N THR A 375 -16.08 -7.46 9.87
CA THR A 375 -15.63 -6.78 8.65
C THR A 375 -15.18 -7.74 7.55
N SER A 376 -14.63 -7.17 6.49
CA SER A 376 -14.06 -7.90 5.36
C SER A 376 -12.74 -7.27 4.93
N MET A 377 -11.99 -7.97 4.09
CA MET A 377 -10.76 -7.48 3.48
C MET A 377 -10.70 -7.97 2.03
N MET A 378 -10.19 -7.15 1.12
CA MET A 378 -9.93 -7.54 -0.26
C MET A 378 -8.42 -7.57 -0.51
N VAL A 379 -7.93 -8.60 -1.18
CA VAL A 379 -6.51 -8.76 -1.48
C VAL A 379 -6.34 -9.02 -2.96
N ILE A 380 -5.73 -8.08 -3.67
CA ILE A 380 -5.27 -8.26 -5.05
C ILE A 380 -3.83 -8.76 -4.98
N HIS A 381 -3.59 -9.97 -5.46
CA HIS A 381 -2.27 -10.60 -5.39
C HIS A 381 -1.75 -11.00 -6.78
N PRO A 382 -0.41 -11.07 -6.96
CA PRO A 382 0.19 -11.41 -8.26
C PRO A 382 -0.14 -12.80 -8.80
N THR A 383 -0.54 -13.73 -7.94
CA THR A 383 -0.86 -15.12 -8.30
C THR A 383 -2.29 -15.24 -8.84
N ALA A 384 -2.52 -16.15 -9.78
CA ALA A 384 -3.80 -16.32 -10.49
C ALA A 384 -4.87 -17.09 -9.69
N THR A 385 -4.81 -17.09 -8.35
CA THR A 385 -5.76 -17.78 -7.46
C THR A 385 -6.96 -16.92 -7.06
N GLY A 386 -7.27 -15.88 -7.83
CA GLY A 386 -8.38 -14.97 -7.54
C GLY A 386 -9.75 -15.51 -7.93
N GLY A 387 -10.77 -14.67 -7.83
CA GLY A 387 -12.17 -15.02 -8.07
C GLY A 387 -12.80 -15.76 -6.91
N ARG A 388 -12.17 -15.69 -5.72
CA ARG A 388 -12.49 -16.49 -4.55
C ARG A 388 -12.94 -15.62 -3.38
N VAL A 389 -13.89 -16.14 -2.61
CA VAL A 389 -14.21 -15.68 -1.25
C VAL A 389 -13.67 -16.69 -0.24
N PHE A 390 -13.01 -16.21 0.80
CA PHE A 390 -12.61 -17.00 1.95
C PHE A 390 -13.30 -16.48 3.21
N GLY A 391 -13.92 -17.38 3.97
CA GLY A 391 -14.71 -16.99 5.14
C GLY A 391 -16.14 -16.58 4.77
N ALA A 392 -16.96 -16.39 5.79
CA ALA A 392 -18.36 -16.03 5.63
C ALA A 392 -18.87 -15.35 6.90
N SER A 393 -19.73 -14.35 6.76
CA SER A 393 -20.62 -13.91 7.83
C SER A 393 -22.00 -14.53 7.66
N THR A 394 -22.83 -14.52 8.70
CA THR A 394 -24.23 -14.96 8.60
C THR A 394 -25.07 -14.03 7.71
N SER A 395 -26.33 -14.40 7.45
CA SER A 395 -27.34 -13.53 6.82
C SER A 395 -27.50 -12.20 7.54
N ASP A 396 -27.32 -12.23 8.86
CA ASP A 396 -27.49 -11.09 9.76
C ASP A 396 -26.14 -10.36 9.97
N PHE A 397 -25.12 -10.70 9.16
CA PHE A 397 -23.78 -10.11 9.23
C PHE A 397 -23.06 -10.30 10.58
N ASN A 398 -23.27 -11.45 11.24
CA ASN A 398 -22.51 -11.88 12.41
C ASN A 398 -21.31 -12.75 12.00
N SER A 399 -20.27 -12.79 12.84
CA SER A 399 -19.19 -13.77 12.71
C SER A 399 -19.73 -15.18 12.98
N GLN A 400 -19.13 -16.18 12.33
CA GLN A 400 -19.48 -17.58 12.50
C GLN A 400 -18.25 -18.45 12.28
N THR A 401 -18.31 -19.69 12.76
CA THR A 401 -17.21 -20.65 12.61
C THR A 401 -17.11 -21.09 11.16
N ILE A 402 -15.88 -21.14 10.65
CA ILE A 402 -15.57 -21.52 9.28
C ILE A 402 -14.49 -22.60 9.26
N ASN A 403 -14.53 -23.43 8.23
CA ASN A 403 -13.52 -24.45 8.01
C ASN A 403 -12.19 -23.80 7.58
N LEU A 404 -11.09 -24.24 8.20
CA LEU A 404 -9.77 -23.63 7.98
C LEU A 404 -9.22 -23.80 6.57
N GLN A 405 -9.62 -24.85 5.85
CA GLN A 405 -9.11 -25.13 4.50
C GLN A 405 -9.98 -24.49 3.42
N THR A 406 -11.31 -24.58 3.57
CA THR A 406 -12.24 -24.13 2.53
C THR A 406 -12.70 -22.69 2.74
N GLY A 407 -12.74 -22.20 3.98
CA GLY A 407 -13.34 -20.93 4.34
C GLY A 407 -14.87 -20.96 4.39
N ILE A 408 -15.48 -22.14 4.26
CA ILE A 408 -16.95 -22.30 4.26
C ILE A 408 -17.46 -22.38 5.70
N ALA A 409 -18.62 -21.76 5.96
CA ALA A 409 -19.32 -21.84 7.24
C ALA A 409 -19.58 -23.29 7.66
N GLY A 410 -19.29 -23.61 8.91
CA GLY A 410 -19.40 -24.96 9.45
C GLY A 410 -19.47 -24.98 10.97
N THR A 411 -19.89 -26.11 11.53
CA THR A 411 -19.97 -26.36 12.99
C THR A 411 -19.11 -27.55 13.40
N GLY A 412 -18.10 -27.87 12.60
CA GLY A 412 -17.14 -28.92 12.87
C GLY A 412 -16.30 -28.60 14.12
N ALA A 413 -15.81 -29.65 14.78
CA ALA A 413 -15.03 -29.51 16.01
C ALA A 413 -13.74 -28.68 15.87
N ASN A 414 -13.26 -28.49 14.64
CA ASN A 414 -12.05 -27.72 14.32
C ASN A 414 -12.36 -26.43 13.54
N ASP A 415 -13.63 -26.09 13.33
CA ASP A 415 -14.00 -24.84 12.64
C ASP A 415 -13.84 -23.68 13.63
N LEU A 416 -13.29 -22.55 13.18
CA LEU A 416 -12.92 -21.42 14.03
C LEU A 416 -13.53 -20.11 13.54
N ILE A 417 -13.67 -19.15 14.45
CA ILE A 417 -13.98 -17.75 14.09
C ILE A 417 -12.75 -17.15 13.41
N LEU A 418 -12.95 -16.55 12.23
CA LEU A 418 -11.90 -15.82 11.53
C LEU A 418 -11.64 -14.49 12.23
N THR A 419 -10.36 -14.17 12.48
CA THR A 419 -9.95 -12.95 13.19
C THR A 419 -8.82 -12.25 12.44
N PRO A 420 -8.50 -10.98 12.77
CA PRO A 420 -7.35 -10.28 12.20
C PRO A 420 -6.02 -11.03 12.37
N GLU A 421 -5.84 -11.78 13.45
CA GLU A 421 -4.64 -12.58 13.71
C GLU A 421 -4.45 -13.65 12.62
N HIS A 422 -5.50 -14.40 12.29
CA HIS A 422 -5.50 -15.41 11.23
C HIS A 422 -5.19 -14.81 9.85
N VAL A 423 -5.78 -13.65 9.55
CA VAL A 423 -5.58 -12.95 8.27
C VAL A 423 -4.14 -12.45 8.16
N ASN A 424 -3.60 -11.84 9.21
CA ASN A 424 -2.22 -11.35 9.22
C ASN A 424 -1.20 -12.49 9.15
N TYR A 425 -1.44 -13.62 9.82
CA TYR A 425 -0.61 -14.82 9.69
C TYR A 425 -0.57 -15.33 8.24
N SER A 426 -1.73 -15.39 7.59
CA SER A 426 -1.87 -15.81 6.19
C SER A 426 -1.18 -14.84 5.22
N LEU A 427 -1.31 -13.53 5.45
CA LEU A 427 -0.62 -12.50 4.66
C LEU A 427 0.90 -12.59 4.84
N ARG A 428 1.41 -12.79 6.07
CA ARG A 428 2.85 -13.01 6.31
C ARG A 428 3.35 -14.25 5.56
N THR A 429 2.53 -15.29 5.46
CA THR A 429 2.85 -16.51 4.70
C THR A 429 2.88 -16.23 3.19
N LEU A 430 1.86 -15.56 2.63
CA LEU A 430 1.81 -15.14 1.22
C LEU A 430 3.02 -14.30 0.82
N LEU A 431 3.40 -13.36 1.70
CA LEU A 431 4.54 -12.47 1.52
C LEU A 431 5.90 -13.15 1.74
N GLY A 432 5.92 -14.36 2.33
CA GLY A 432 7.14 -15.12 2.61
C GLY A 432 7.94 -14.62 3.82
N VAL A 433 7.28 -13.94 4.76
CA VAL A 433 7.91 -13.30 5.94
C VAL A 433 7.48 -13.92 7.27
N ASN A 434 6.76 -15.04 7.23
CA ASN A 434 6.24 -15.71 8.43
C ASN A 434 7.30 -16.48 9.23
N ASN A 435 8.38 -16.92 8.57
CA ASN A 435 9.46 -17.71 9.19
C ASN A 435 10.74 -16.88 9.43
N ASN A 436 10.60 -15.59 9.75
CA ASN A 436 11.72 -14.67 10.02
C ASN A 436 11.94 -14.51 11.53
N VAL A 437 13.13 -14.08 11.96
CA VAL A 437 13.44 -13.77 13.37
C VAL A 437 12.43 -12.80 14.02
N LEU A 438 11.88 -11.85 13.26
CA LEU A 438 10.86 -10.93 13.76
C LEU A 438 9.54 -11.65 14.11
N ALA A 439 9.25 -12.81 13.51
CA ALA A 439 8.07 -13.58 13.85
C ALA A 439 8.14 -14.14 15.29
N GLU A 440 9.34 -14.37 15.83
CA GLU A 440 9.54 -14.78 17.21
C GLU A 440 9.23 -13.63 18.20
N SER A 441 9.55 -12.40 17.81
CA SER A 441 9.26 -11.19 18.61
C SER A 441 7.81 -10.74 18.53
N TYR A 442 7.13 -11.02 17.40
CA TYR A 442 5.74 -10.64 17.14
C TYR A 442 4.92 -11.86 16.70
N PRO A 443 4.78 -12.87 17.57
CA PRO A 443 4.11 -14.11 17.22
C PRO A 443 2.62 -13.87 16.95
N LEU A 444 2.09 -14.49 15.91
CA LEU A 444 0.66 -14.68 15.71
C LEU A 444 0.42 -16.17 15.89
N ALA A 445 -0.23 -16.55 16.98
CA ALA A 445 -0.31 -17.91 17.49
C ALA A 445 -1.51 -18.69 16.93
N SER A 446 -1.92 -18.37 15.71
CA SER A 446 -3.21 -18.82 15.17
C SER A 446 -3.11 -20.05 14.27
N ASP A 447 -4.14 -20.90 14.30
CA ASP A 447 -4.23 -22.05 13.39
C ASP A 447 -4.28 -21.56 11.93
N ALA A 448 -3.45 -22.15 11.07
CA ALA A 448 -3.25 -21.62 9.72
C ALA A 448 -4.49 -21.81 8.83
N PHE A 449 -5.23 -20.72 8.63
CA PHE A 449 -6.28 -20.64 7.61
C PHE A 449 -5.66 -20.61 6.21
N ASN A 450 -6.25 -21.37 5.30
CA ASN A 450 -5.75 -21.56 3.95
C ASN A 450 -6.32 -20.50 2.99
N ILE A 451 -6.15 -19.22 3.35
CA ILE A 451 -6.82 -18.09 2.68
C ILE A 451 -6.41 -17.97 1.20
N PHE A 452 -5.12 -18.16 0.89
CA PHE A 452 -4.53 -17.83 -0.42
C PHE A 452 -4.03 -19.04 -1.23
N ALA A 453 -4.37 -20.26 -0.85
CA ALA A 453 -3.92 -21.47 -1.54
C ALA A 453 -4.82 -21.92 -2.68
#